data_AF-A0A8T6SD24-F1
#
_entry.id   AF-A0A8T6SD24-F1
#
_cell.length_a   1.000
_cell.length_b   1.000
_cell.length_c   1.000
_cell.angle_alpha   90.00
_cell.angle_beta   90.00
_cell.angle_gamma   90.00
#
_symmetry.space_group_name_H-M   'P 1'
#
loop_
_entity.id
_entity.type
_entity.pdbx_description
1 polymer ?
#
loop_
_entity_poly.entity_id
_entity_poly.type
_entity_poly.pdbx_seq_one_letter_code
_entity_poly.pdbx_strand_id
1 'polypeptide(L)' 'MVKEETLKTYTARTQKSKKLWEEAREVIPGGIGSGVRYFEPYPFFLSKAKGSRVWDVDGN' A
#
# COMPACT_ATOMS: atom_id res chain seq x y z
N MET A 1 -11.40 -14.46 -6.17
CA MET A 1 -10.86 -13.41 -7.06
C MET A 1 -11.32 -12.06 -6.53
N VAL A 2 -10.43 -11.05 -6.48
CA VAL A 2 -10.80 -9.68 -6.07
C VAL A 2 -11.64 -9.07 -7.19
N LYS A 3 -12.72 -8.36 -6.84
CA LYS A 3 -13.58 -7.71 -7.82
C LYS A 3 -12.85 -6.53 -8.47
N GLU A 4 -13.02 -6.33 -9.77
CA GLU A 4 -12.37 -5.24 -10.53
C GLU A 4 -12.68 -3.86 -9.94
N GLU A 5 -13.93 -3.65 -9.51
CA GLU A 5 -14.36 -2.43 -8.83
C GLU A 5 -13.59 -2.15 -7.54
N THR A 6 -13.25 -3.19 -6.78
CA THR A 6 -12.43 -3.08 -5.57
C THR A 6 -11.01 -2.64 -5.90
N LEU A 7 -10.41 -3.23 -6.94
CA LEU A 7 -9.07 -2.83 -7.42
C LEU A 7 -9.06 -1.37 -7.90
N LYS A 8 -10.07 -0.96 -8.66
CA LYS A 8 -10.23 0.42 -9.14
C LYS A 8 -10.36 1.40 -7.97
N THR A 9 -11.16 1.06 -6.97
CA THR A 9 -11.34 1.89 -5.78
C THR A 9 -10.05 1.97 -4.95
N TYR A 10 -9.39 0.83 -4.74
CA TYR A 10 -8.13 0.76 -4.00
C TYR A 10 -7.06 1.63 -4.66
N THR A 11 -6.84 1.46 -5.96
CA THR A 11 -5.82 2.21 -6.71
C THR A 11 -6.09 3.71 -6.77
N ALA A 12 -7.37 4.12 -6.88
CA ALA A 12 -7.75 5.52 -6.84
C ALA A 12 -7.47 6.17 -5.46
N ARG A 13 -7.57 5.41 -4.37
CA ARG A 13 -7.42 5.92 -2.99
C ARG A 13 -6.01 5.80 -2.40
N THR A 14 -5.07 5.15 -3.11
CA THR A 14 -3.75 4.79 -2.56
C THR A 14 -2.58 5.18 -3.48
N GLN A 15 -2.69 6.34 -4.13
CA GLN A 15 -1.73 6.78 -5.16
C GLN A 15 -0.33 7.06 -4.60
N LYS A 16 -0.22 7.61 -3.39
CA LYS A 16 1.07 7.84 -2.72
C LYS A 16 1.69 6.52 -2.27
N SER A 17 0.88 5.60 -1.77
CA SER A 17 1.35 4.24 -1.45
C SER A 17 1.94 3.55 -2.68
N LYS A 18 1.29 3.66 -3.85
CA LYS A 18 1.84 3.15 -5.12
C LYS A 18 3.23 3.72 -5.41
N LYS A 19 3.36 5.03 -5.34
CA LYS A 19 4.63 5.73 -5.60
C LYS A 19 5.73 5.28 -4.64
N LEU A 20 5.44 5.18 -3.35
CA LEU A 20 6.40 4.71 -2.35
C LEU A 20 6.80 3.26 -2.57
N TRP A 21 5.87 2.40 -3.00
CA TRP A 21 6.21 1.03 -3.34
C TRP A 21 7.14 0.96 -4.55
N GLU A 22 6.87 1.74 -5.60
CA GLU A 22 7.72 1.85 -6.79
C GLU A 22 9.14 2.32 -6.40
N GLU A 23 9.26 3.37 -5.58
CA GLU A 23 10.56 3.84 -5.07
C GLU A 23 11.27 2.80 -4.20
N ALA A 24 10.53 2.10 -3.33
CA ALA A 24 11.10 1.09 -2.45
C ALA A 24 11.66 -0.11 -3.22
N ARG A 25 11.06 -0.47 -4.35
CA ARG A 25 11.51 -1.59 -5.19
C ARG A 25 12.87 -1.38 -5.82
N GLU A 26 13.31 -0.13 -5.96
CA GLU A 26 14.63 0.20 -6.51
C GLU A 26 15.77 -0.19 -5.55
N VAL A 27 15.48 -0.35 -4.26
CA VAL A 27 16.48 -0.57 -3.22
C VAL A 27 16.20 -1.79 -2.32
N ILE A 28 14.95 -2.23 -2.24
CA ILE A 28 14.52 -3.40 -1.44
C ILE A 28 13.91 -4.43 -2.40
N PRO A 29 14.37 -5.69 -2.41
CA PRO A 29 13.74 -6.74 -3.19
C PRO A 29 12.22 -6.83 -2.90
N GLY A 30 11.40 -6.60 -3.93
CA GLY A 30 9.93 -6.57 -3.81
C GLY A 30 9.34 -5.32 -3.15
N GLY A 31 10.16 -4.34 -2.76
CA GLY A 31 9.72 -3.09 -2.13
C GLY A 31 9.17 -3.26 -0.72
N ILE A 32 9.42 -4.40 -0.06
CA ILE A 32 8.88 -4.77 1.25
C ILE A 32 9.90 -5.55 2.09
N GLY A 33 9.88 -5.36 3.41
CA GLY A 33 10.78 -6.07 4.34
C GLY A 33 10.34 -7.51 4.71
N SER A 34 9.12 -7.93 4.35
CA SER A 34 8.61 -9.29 4.59
C SER A 34 7.43 -9.59 3.67
N GLY A 35 7.41 -10.78 3.06
CA GLY A 35 6.40 -11.21 2.09
C GLY A 35 4.95 -11.14 2.59
N VAL A 36 4.73 -11.25 3.91
CA VAL A 36 3.40 -11.15 4.53
C VAL A 36 2.72 -9.80 4.28
N ARG A 37 3.50 -8.76 3.97
CA ARG A 37 2.97 -7.41 3.71
C ARG A 37 2.48 -7.22 2.29
N TYR A 38 2.83 -8.11 1.36
CA TYR A 38 2.50 -7.96 -0.04
C TYR A 38 1.10 -8.47 -0.36
N PHE A 39 0.35 -7.69 -1.13
CA PHE A 39 -0.86 -8.10 -1.82
C PHE A 39 -1.00 -7.28 -3.11
N GLU A 40 -1.75 -7.79 -4.07
CA GLU A 40 -1.98 -7.09 -5.33
C GLU A 40 -2.95 -5.91 -5.17
N PRO A 41 -2.74 -4.80 -5.90
CA PRO A 41 -1.69 -4.58 -6.89
C PRO A 41 -0.34 -4.11 -6.29
N TYR A 42 -0.37 -3.61 -5.06
CA TYR A 42 0.78 -3.17 -4.26
C TYR A 42 0.30 -2.96 -2.81
N PRO A 43 1.20 -2.97 -1.81
CA PRO A 43 0.82 -2.71 -0.42
C PRO A 43 0.56 -1.22 -0.13
N PHE A 44 -0.26 -0.93 0.89
CA PHE A 44 -0.39 0.43 1.42
C PHE A 44 0.72 0.74 2.44
N PHE A 45 1.06 2.02 2.57
CA PHE A 45 2.10 2.50 3.49
C PHE A 45 1.47 3.30 4.63
N LEU A 46 1.84 3.02 5.88
CA LEU A 46 1.28 3.70 7.05
C LEU A 46 2.08 4.97 7.40
N SER A 47 1.36 6.05 7.74
CA SER A 47 1.95 7.31 8.21
C SER A 47 1.77 7.53 9.71
N LYS A 48 0.70 6.99 10.30
CA LYS A 48 0.35 7.19 11.71
C LYS A 48 -0.47 6.04 12.27
N ALA A 49 -0.33 5.79 13.57
CA ALA A 49 -1.22 4.94 14.34
C ALA A 49 -1.58 5.60 15.69
N LYS A 50 -2.81 5.38 16.17
CA LYS A 50 -3.27 5.82 17.50
C LYS A 50 -4.38 4.88 18.00
N GLY A 51 -4.11 4.17 19.09
CA GLY A 51 -5.03 3.17 19.63
C GLY A 51 -5.27 2.05 18.61
N SER A 52 -6.54 1.74 18.34
CA SER A 52 -6.95 0.73 17.34
C SER A 52 -7.07 1.25 15.91
N ARG A 53 -6.60 2.49 15.64
CA ARG A 53 -6.70 3.13 14.32
C ARG A 53 -5.33 3.39 13.72
N VAL A 54 -5.26 3.23 12.41
CA VAL A 54 -4.09 3.56 11.58
C VAL A 54 -4.54 4.48 10.45
N TRP A 55 -3.60 5.28 9.96
CA TRP A 55 -3.77 6.13 8.79
C TRP A 55 -2.64 5.84 7.82
N ASP A 56 -2.98 5.66 6.56
CA ASP A 56 -1.98 5.49 5.52
C ASP A 56 -1.37 6.82 5.09
N VAL A 57 -0.40 6.76 4.17
CA VAL A 57 0.25 7.95 3.59
C VAL A 57 -0.67 8.75 2.68
N ASP A 58 -1.78 8.14 2.25
CA ASP A 58 -2.81 8.74 1.41
C ASP A 58 -3.86 9.51 2.24
N GLY A 59 -3.88 9.30 3.56
CA GLY A 59 -4.77 9.99 4.50
C GLY A 59 -6.09 9.27 4.74
N ASN A 60 -6.16 7.97 4.41
CA ASN A 60 -7.30 7.10 4.72
C ASN A 60 -7.39 6.79 6.22
#